data_AF-A0A1D2NCG7-F1
#
_entry.id   AF-A0A1D2NCG7-F1
#
_cell.length_a   1.000
_cell.length_b   1.000
_cell.length_c   1.000
_cell.angle_alpha   90.00
_cell.angle_beta   90.00
_cell.angle_gamma   90.00
#
_symmetry.space_group_name_H-M   'P 1'
#
loop_
_entity.id
_entity.type
_entity.pdbx_description
1 polymer ?
#
loop_
_entity_poly.entity_id
_entity_poly.type
_entity_poly.pdbx_seq_one_letter_code
_entity_poly.pdbx_strand_id
1 'polypeptide(L)'
;MACISGKVKHACCSVCLFIVVLALEQHTIPSVLAQDETSRIPMELMSWGSESPKTELQVGEPSTSTPSLVVLLVNDVPWTDSSLGRQNGRFTVRAPRGHGLMAVIQILNLRSETDNVGSLVCKDYLKFSDGVTGVSTPNICGELKKENKSFIPENLIGPRVFHSPSGKIEIVYDSDKGEDADSGERPATSSQQQSRHVVEIVFTAYSECLLDTFGDQIKCGDKCISHVLNCDQHFNCAFPETFAIDEDNCAYQGLAASGRENTVGSGRPPYLVTLYLAAFLFVCIIIAIAFYHRHTTYQRIKNIPT
;
A
#
# COMPACT_ATOMS: atom_id res chain seq x y z
N MET A 1 4.64 -65.57 -37.05
CA MET A 1 4.96 -64.18 -37.44
C MET A 1 3.74 -63.32 -37.11
N ALA A 2 3.86 -62.42 -36.14
CA ALA A 2 3.13 -61.15 -35.98
C ALA A 2 3.14 -60.77 -34.48
N CYS A 3 4.06 -59.88 -34.13
CA CYS A 3 4.14 -59.20 -32.84
C CYS A 3 2.99 -58.20 -32.68
N ILE A 4 2.33 -58.21 -31.51
CA ILE A 4 1.59 -57.06 -30.98
C ILE A 4 1.96 -57.01 -29.49
N SER A 5 3.13 -56.49 -29.14
CA SER A 5 3.40 -55.06 -28.83
C SER A 5 2.45 -54.54 -27.76
N GLY A 6 2.93 -54.57 -26.52
CA GLY A 6 2.24 -54.05 -25.35
C GLY A 6 2.32 -52.53 -25.24
N LYS A 7 1.27 -51.94 -24.66
CA LYS A 7 1.25 -50.59 -24.11
C LYS A 7 0.17 -50.51 -23.02
N VAL A 8 0.49 -50.97 -21.82
CA VAL A 8 -0.29 -50.64 -20.61
C VAL A 8 0.67 -50.43 -19.44
N LYS A 9 1.48 -49.36 -19.49
CA LYS A 9 2.31 -48.93 -18.34
C LYS A 9 2.30 -47.43 -18.05
N HIS A 10 1.48 -46.62 -18.73
CA HIS A 10 1.41 -45.17 -18.48
C HIS A 10 0.12 -44.66 -17.83
N ALA A 11 -0.89 -45.51 -17.60
CA ALA A 11 -2.19 -45.02 -17.09
C ALA A 11 -2.22 -44.72 -15.58
N CYS A 12 -1.43 -45.41 -14.73
CA CYS A 12 -1.51 -45.18 -13.28
C CYS A 12 -0.83 -43.88 -12.80
N CYS A 13 0.15 -43.36 -13.54
CA CYS A 13 0.87 -42.14 -13.11
C CYS A 13 0.07 -40.86 -13.42
N SER A 14 -0.78 -40.90 -14.45
CA SER A 14 -1.59 -39.74 -14.87
C SER A 14 -2.80 -39.50 -13.95
N VAL A 15 -3.37 -40.55 -13.35
CA VAL A 15 -4.55 -40.42 -12.46
C VAL A 15 -4.17 -39.80 -11.11
N CYS A 16 -2.98 -40.09 -10.56
CA CYS A 16 -2.51 -39.42 -9.34
C CYS A 16 -2.19 -37.93 -9.56
N LEU A 17 -1.73 -37.55 -10.76
CA LEU A 17 -1.48 -36.15 -11.09
C LEU A 17 -2.79 -35.36 -11.27
N PHE A 18 -3.82 -35.97 -11.85
CA PHE A 18 -5.14 -35.34 -12.02
C PHE A 18 -5.90 -35.11 -10.72
N ILE A 19 -5.74 -35.99 -9.71
CA ILE A 19 -6.40 -35.80 -8.40
C ILE A 19 -5.73 -34.66 -7.60
N VAL A 20 -4.43 -34.43 -7.77
CA VAL A 20 -3.74 -33.28 -7.16
C VAL A 20 -4.14 -31.96 -7.83
N VAL A 21 -4.36 -31.96 -9.15
CA VAL A 21 -4.83 -30.76 -9.87
C VAL A 21 -6.29 -30.43 -9.53
N LEU A 22 -7.18 -31.44 -9.45
CA LEU A 22 -8.60 -31.21 -9.10
C LEU A 22 -8.81 -30.85 -7.62
N ALA A 23 -7.93 -31.26 -6.71
CA ALA A 23 -7.98 -30.84 -5.31
C ALA A 23 -7.45 -29.41 -5.08
N LEU A 24 -6.63 -28.88 -6.00
CA LEU A 24 -6.20 -27.48 -5.99
C LEU A 24 -7.22 -26.54 -6.64
N GLU A 25 -8.10 -27.05 -7.52
CA GLU A 25 -9.08 -26.23 -8.25
C GLU A 25 -10.44 -26.07 -7.55
N GLN A 26 -10.71 -26.80 -6.45
CA GLN A 26 -11.99 -26.72 -5.71
C GLN A 26 -11.94 -25.96 -4.38
N HIS A 27 -10.86 -25.25 -4.06
CA HIS A 27 -10.95 -24.14 -3.12
C HIS A 27 -11.53 -22.90 -3.83
N THR A 28 -12.78 -23.03 -4.25
CA THR A 28 -13.68 -21.87 -4.35
C THR A 28 -13.65 -21.17 -3.00
N ILE A 29 -12.97 -20.03 -3.00
CA ILE A 29 -13.01 -19.04 -1.93
C ILE A 29 -14.50 -18.80 -1.64
N PRO A 30 -15.01 -19.14 -0.44
CA PRO A 30 -16.33 -18.69 -0.08
C PRO A 30 -16.29 -17.16 -0.16
N SER A 31 -17.26 -16.60 -0.88
CA SER A 31 -17.58 -15.19 -0.91
C SER A 31 -17.84 -14.70 0.52
N VAL A 32 -16.76 -14.36 1.22
CA VAL A 32 -16.73 -13.63 2.48
C VAL A 32 -16.15 -12.25 2.16
N LEU A 33 -16.80 -11.58 1.20
CA LEU A 33 -16.68 -10.15 0.94
C LEU A 33 -18.09 -9.57 1.04
N ALA A 34 -18.67 -9.73 2.22
CA ALA A 34 -19.54 -8.71 2.80
C ALA A 34 -18.77 -8.14 3.99
N GLN A 35 -17.54 -7.69 3.75
CA GLN A 35 -16.88 -6.76 4.65
C GLN A 35 -17.43 -5.39 4.30
N ASP A 36 -17.99 -4.75 5.32
CA ASP A 36 -18.50 -3.40 5.38
C ASP A 36 -17.72 -2.45 4.45
N GLU A 37 -18.29 -2.17 3.27
CA GLU A 37 -17.72 -1.31 2.23
C GLU A 37 -17.74 0.19 2.63
N THR A 38 -18.18 0.50 3.85
CA THR A 38 -18.55 1.86 4.27
C THR A 38 -17.40 2.69 4.85
N SER A 39 -16.19 2.15 5.03
CA SER A 39 -15.09 2.84 5.73
C SER A 39 -13.74 2.86 4.99
N ARG A 40 -13.71 2.66 3.67
CA ARG A 40 -12.45 2.83 2.93
C ARG A 40 -12.29 4.29 2.50
N ILE A 41 -11.28 4.94 3.08
CA ILE A 41 -10.84 6.27 2.64
C ILE A 41 -10.39 6.16 1.18
N PRO A 42 -10.88 7.03 0.29
CA PRO A 42 -10.48 7.01 -1.10
C PRO A 42 -9.00 7.35 -1.19
N MET A 43 -8.25 6.42 -1.76
CA MET A 43 -6.85 6.64 -2.14
C MET A 43 -6.81 6.98 -3.62
N GLU A 44 -6.28 8.16 -3.95
CA GLU A 44 -6.07 8.58 -5.34
C GLU A 44 -4.58 8.49 -5.65
N LEU A 45 -4.21 7.48 -6.45
CA LEU A 45 -2.87 7.35 -7.00
C LEU A 45 -2.72 8.36 -8.14
N MET A 46 -1.83 9.33 -7.96
CA MET A 46 -1.47 10.27 -9.02
C MET A 46 -0.09 9.94 -9.56
N SER A 47 -0.05 9.44 -10.78
CA SER A 47 1.17 9.40 -11.59
C SER A 47 1.29 10.72 -12.34
N TRP A 48 2.35 11.46 -12.11
CA TRP A 48 2.72 12.56 -12.99
C TRP A 48 3.11 11.99 -14.39
N GLY A 49 2.99 12.78 -15.45
CA GLY A 49 3.52 12.42 -16.79
C GLY A 49 2.53 11.84 -17.79
N SER A 50 1.27 11.68 -17.41
CA SER A 50 0.16 11.47 -18.35
C SER A 50 -0.28 12.83 -18.92
N GLU A 51 -0.61 12.91 -20.21
CA GLU A 51 -0.96 14.15 -20.94
C GLU A 51 -2.22 14.89 -20.42
N SER A 52 -2.84 14.47 -19.32
CA SER A 52 -4.02 15.11 -18.74
C SER A 52 -4.16 14.83 -17.23
N PRO A 53 -3.26 15.29 -16.35
CA PRO A 53 -3.46 15.10 -14.92
C PRO A 53 -4.74 15.83 -14.50
N LYS A 54 -5.62 15.17 -13.73
CA LYS A 54 -6.71 15.87 -13.06
C LYS A 54 -6.10 17.01 -12.24
N THR A 55 -6.42 18.24 -12.62
CA THR A 55 -5.88 19.44 -11.96
C THR A 55 -6.61 19.77 -10.66
N GLU A 56 -7.74 19.13 -10.40
CA GLU A 56 -8.60 19.43 -9.26
C GLU A 56 -9.18 18.14 -8.66
N LEU A 57 -8.95 17.96 -7.36
CA LEU A 57 -9.46 16.88 -6.53
C LEU A 57 -10.38 17.46 -5.46
N GLN A 58 -11.35 16.66 -5.01
CA GLN A 58 -12.29 17.05 -3.96
C GLN A 58 -12.25 16.06 -2.80
N VAL A 59 -12.21 16.59 -1.58
CA VAL A 59 -12.38 15.82 -0.34
C VAL A 59 -13.87 15.80 -0.03
N GLY A 60 -14.54 14.70 -0.40
CA GLY A 60 -15.97 14.47 -0.22
C GLY A 60 -16.86 15.28 -1.18
N GLU A 61 -17.81 14.61 -1.84
CA GLU A 61 -18.98 15.29 -2.43
C GLU A 61 -20.11 15.37 -1.39
N PRO A 62 -21.11 16.26 -1.57
CA PRO A 62 -22.31 16.26 -0.71
C PRO A 62 -23.06 14.92 -0.65
N SER A 63 -22.79 14.00 -1.59
CA SER A 63 -23.40 12.67 -1.69
C SER A 63 -22.46 11.50 -1.38
N THR A 64 -21.15 11.71 -1.21
CA THR A 64 -20.18 10.64 -0.96
C THR A 64 -19.35 10.94 0.29
N SER A 65 -19.43 10.04 1.25
CA SER A 65 -19.10 10.19 2.68
C SER A 65 -17.60 10.15 3.01
N THR A 66 -16.72 10.73 2.19
CA THR A 66 -15.27 10.57 2.37
C THR A 66 -14.62 11.86 2.89
N PRO A 67 -14.41 12.00 4.22
CA PRO A 67 -13.87 13.23 4.82
C PRO A 67 -12.35 13.40 4.71
N SER A 68 -11.67 12.42 4.09
CA SER A 68 -10.23 12.39 3.87
C SER A 68 -9.91 11.91 2.45
N LEU A 69 -8.79 12.37 1.90
CA LEU A 69 -8.23 11.96 0.63
C LEU A 69 -6.73 11.69 0.80
N VAL A 70 -6.27 10.51 0.40
CA VAL A 70 -4.85 10.17 0.38
C VAL A 70 -4.32 10.28 -1.04
N VAL A 71 -3.32 11.14 -1.23
CA VAL A 71 -2.62 11.29 -2.50
C VAL A 71 -1.24 10.67 -2.38
N LEU A 72 -0.98 9.66 -3.21
CA LEU A 72 0.31 9.01 -3.33
C LEU A 72 0.96 9.43 -4.65
N LEU A 73 2.11 10.10 -4.58
CA LEU A 73 2.95 10.47 -5.72
C LEU A 73 4.16 9.54 -5.75
N VAL A 74 4.28 8.75 -6.80
CA VAL A 74 5.41 7.82 -6.99
C VAL A 74 5.99 8.02 -8.38
N ASN A 75 7.29 8.25 -8.43
CA ASN A 75 8.03 8.60 -9.64
C ASN A 75 8.71 7.38 -10.29
N ASP A 76 8.41 6.16 -9.86
CA ASP A 76 9.12 4.97 -10.35
C ASP A 76 8.24 3.73 -10.25
N VAL A 77 7.17 3.71 -11.03
CA VAL A 77 6.33 2.52 -11.17
C VAL A 77 6.91 1.69 -12.31
N PRO A 78 7.28 0.42 -12.10
CA PRO A 78 8.10 -0.37 -13.05
C PRO A 78 7.47 -0.62 -14.42
N TRP A 79 6.24 -0.15 -14.66
CA TRP A 79 5.54 -0.24 -15.94
C TRP A 79 5.49 1.08 -16.71
N THR A 80 6.07 2.18 -16.21
CA THR A 80 6.17 3.44 -16.96
C THR A 80 7.54 3.51 -17.63
N ASP A 81 7.58 3.31 -18.95
CA ASP A 81 8.81 3.36 -19.77
C ASP A 81 9.51 4.74 -19.81
N SER A 82 8.90 5.77 -19.23
CA SER A 82 9.44 7.11 -19.13
C SER A 82 10.06 7.34 -17.75
N SER A 83 11.39 7.50 -17.71
CA SER A 83 12.11 7.99 -16.52
C SER A 83 11.47 9.30 -16.05
N LEU A 84 10.80 9.18 -14.93
CA LEU A 84 9.89 10.15 -14.35
C LEU A 84 10.67 11.34 -13.69
N GLY A 85 12.01 11.30 -13.72
CA GLY A 85 12.94 12.31 -13.18
C GLY A 85 12.97 13.67 -13.90
N ARG A 86 11.85 14.14 -14.47
CA ARG A 86 11.74 15.42 -15.20
C ARG A 86 10.35 16.04 -15.11
N GLN A 87 9.62 15.74 -14.06
CA GLN A 87 8.20 16.05 -14.02
C GLN A 87 7.90 17.13 -13.01
N ASN A 88 7.33 18.20 -13.55
CA ASN A 88 6.77 19.29 -12.78
C ASN A 88 5.26 19.17 -12.81
N GLY A 89 4.67 19.58 -11.72
CA GLY A 89 3.30 19.26 -11.46
C GLY A 89 2.58 20.26 -10.60
N ARG A 90 1.31 20.50 -10.93
CA ARG A 90 0.41 21.29 -10.11
C ARG A 90 -0.97 20.66 -10.07
N PHE A 91 -1.52 20.51 -8.87
CA PHE A 91 -2.92 20.13 -8.67
C PHE A 91 -3.50 20.87 -7.47
N THR A 92 -4.83 20.90 -7.40
CA THR A 92 -5.57 21.57 -6.35
C THR A 92 -6.47 20.55 -5.66
N VAL A 93 -6.57 20.64 -4.34
CA VAL A 93 -7.52 19.88 -3.51
C VAL A 93 -8.49 20.85 -2.86
N ARG A 94 -9.78 20.49 -2.84
CA ARG A 94 -10.83 21.28 -2.18
C ARG A 94 -11.61 20.49 -1.15
N ALA A 95 -11.85 21.10 0.01
CA ALA A 95 -12.78 20.64 1.02
C ALA A 95 -14.23 21.02 0.67
N PRO A 96 -15.22 20.44 1.36
CA PRO A 96 -16.61 20.85 1.28
C PRO A 96 -16.80 22.31 1.69
N ARG A 97 -17.90 22.93 1.27
CA ARG A 97 -18.20 24.33 1.63
C ARG A 97 -18.27 24.50 3.15
N GLY A 98 -17.69 25.60 3.64
CA GLY A 98 -17.67 25.93 5.07
C GLY A 98 -16.62 25.17 5.91
N HIS A 99 -15.81 24.32 5.28
CA HIS A 99 -14.72 23.61 5.94
C HIS A 99 -13.37 24.21 5.56
N GLY A 100 -12.41 24.15 6.49
CA GLY A 100 -11.00 24.29 6.18
C GLY A 100 -10.43 22.96 5.65
N LEU A 101 -9.22 23.02 5.11
CA LEU A 101 -8.50 21.84 4.63
C LEU A 101 -7.12 21.78 5.25
N MET A 102 -6.72 20.63 5.78
CA MET A 102 -5.36 20.39 6.23
C MET A 102 -4.68 19.36 5.33
N ALA A 103 -3.38 19.53 5.14
CA ALA A 103 -2.52 18.59 4.45
C ALA A 103 -1.41 18.12 5.40
N VAL A 104 -1.23 16.81 5.51
CA VAL A 104 -0.20 16.17 6.34
C VAL A 104 0.67 15.28 5.47
N ILE A 105 1.98 15.54 5.48
CA ILE A 105 2.94 14.66 4.83
C ILE A 105 3.19 13.44 5.73
N GLN A 106 2.88 12.25 5.23
CA GLN A 106 3.09 10.97 5.90
C GLN A 106 4.42 10.34 5.50
N ILE A 107 4.70 10.34 4.21
CA ILE A 107 5.94 9.82 3.62
C ILE A 107 6.48 10.89 2.69
N LEU A 108 7.79 11.15 2.79
CA LEU A 108 8.50 12.01 1.85
C LEU A 108 9.87 11.42 1.57
N ASN A 109 10.25 11.38 0.31
CA ASN A 109 11.61 11.11 -0.11
C ASN A 109 11.91 11.96 -1.34
N LEU A 110 12.42 13.17 -1.12
CA LEU A 110 12.77 14.13 -2.17
C LEU A 110 14.22 14.57 -2.00
N ARG A 111 14.93 14.77 -3.11
CA ARG A 111 16.35 15.12 -3.06
C ARG A 111 16.57 16.49 -2.44
N SER A 112 17.52 16.55 -1.52
CA SER A 112 18.12 17.77 -0.99
C SER A 112 19.63 17.70 -1.15
N GLU A 113 20.27 18.84 -1.36
CA GLU A 113 21.73 18.93 -1.46
C GLU A 113 22.24 20.00 -0.49
N THR A 114 23.45 19.81 0.03
CA THR A 114 24.15 20.84 0.78
C THR A 114 24.84 21.80 -0.20
N ASP A 115 24.51 23.08 -0.13
CA ASP A 115 25.13 24.12 -0.95
C ASP A 115 26.61 24.37 -0.57
N ASN A 116 27.26 25.27 -1.30
CA ASN A 116 28.66 25.64 -1.07
C ASN A 116 28.94 26.25 0.32
N VAL A 117 27.90 26.68 1.04
CA VAL A 117 27.97 27.31 2.36
C VAL A 117 27.66 26.31 3.48
N GLY A 118 27.35 25.05 3.13
CA GLY A 118 26.94 24.05 4.11
C GLY A 118 25.45 24.07 4.46
N SER A 119 24.64 24.84 3.72
CA SER A 119 23.19 24.93 3.93
C SER A 119 22.45 23.90 3.10
N LEU A 120 21.45 23.24 3.68
CA LEU A 120 20.62 22.27 2.95
C LEU A 120 19.59 23.00 2.08
N VAL A 121 19.59 22.69 0.78
CA VAL A 121 18.70 23.25 -0.24
C VAL A 121 17.95 22.13 -0.94
N CYS A 122 16.67 22.33 -1.24
CA CYS A 122 15.86 21.37 -1.98
C CYS A 122 16.23 21.34 -3.46
N LYS A 123 16.48 20.13 -3.99
CA LYS A 123 16.63 19.88 -5.44
C LYS A 123 15.29 19.52 -6.05
N ASP A 124 14.59 18.58 -5.44
CA ASP A 124 13.17 18.36 -5.71
C ASP A 124 12.38 18.90 -4.53
N TYR A 125 11.23 19.50 -4.78
CA TYR A 125 10.42 20.04 -3.71
C TYR A 125 8.93 19.93 -3.95
N LEU A 126 8.22 20.00 -2.83
CA LEU A 126 6.80 20.31 -2.77
C LEU A 126 6.60 21.71 -2.22
N LYS A 127 5.49 22.32 -2.62
CA LYS A 127 5.05 23.60 -2.06
C LYS A 127 3.54 23.59 -1.93
N PHE A 128 3.06 23.96 -0.75
CA PHE A 128 1.64 24.19 -0.51
C PHE A 128 1.33 25.67 -0.63
N SER A 129 0.15 25.98 -1.15
CA SER A 129 -0.39 27.33 -1.14
C SER A 129 -1.91 27.30 -1.00
N ASP A 130 -2.45 28.33 -0.37
CA ASP A 130 -3.87 28.62 -0.36
C ASP A 130 -4.13 29.74 -1.35
N GLY A 131 -4.67 29.39 -2.52
CA GLY A 131 -4.90 30.34 -3.60
C GLY A 131 -5.93 31.44 -3.29
N VAL A 132 -6.64 31.36 -2.16
CA VAL A 132 -7.61 32.37 -1.71
C VAL A 132 -6.98 33.32 -0.69
N THR A 133 -6.27 32.79 0.30
CA THR A 133 -5.64 33.61 1.35
C THR A 133 -4.26 34.14 0.94
N GLY A 134 -3.63 33.54 -0.08
CA GLY A 134 -2.29 33.87 -0.54
C GLY A 134 -1.16 33.30 0.33
N VAL A 135 -1.49 32.57 1.40
CA VAL A 135 -0.51 31.92 2.28
C VAL A 135 0.15 30.76 1.54
N SER A 136 1.47 30.62 1.67
CA SER A 136 2.22 29.54 1.04
C SER A 136 3.43 29.13 1.87
N THR A 137 3.80 27.86 1.78
CA THR A 137 4.98 27.30 2.46
C THR A 137 6.28 27.66 1.71
N PRO A 138 7.44 27.59 2.39
CA PRO A 138 8.70 27.39 1.69
C PRO A 138 8.71 26.04 0.95
N ASN A 139 9.79 25.79 0.19
CA ASN A 139 10.03 24.51 -0.46
C ASN A 139 10.20 23.40 0.58
N ILE A 140 9.58 22.25 0.33
CA ILE A 140 9.57 21.09 1.23
C ILE A 140 10.28 19.92 0.57
N CYS A 141 11.28 19.34 1.24
CA CYS A 141 12.05 18.20 0.75
C CYS A 141 12.74 17.44 1.89
N GLY A 142 13.51 16.39 1.57
CA GLY A 142 14.20 15.55 2.54
C GLY A 142 13.55 14.17 2.68
N GLU A 143 13.76 13.54 3.84
CA GLU A 143 13.27 12.17 4.12
C GLU A 143 12.33 12.17 5.33
N LEU A 144 11.13 11.62 5.13
CA LEU A 144 10.14 11.37 6.15
C LEU A 144 9.56 9.97 5.97
N LYS A 145 9.58 9.19 7.05
CA LYS A 145 9.01 7.84 7.10
C LYS A 145 7.65 7.86 7.80
N LYS A 146 6.76 6.96 7.42
CA LYS A 146 5.38 6.87 7.93
C LYS A 146 5.32 6.71 9.44
N GLU A 147 6.29 6.00 10.02
CA GLU A 147 6.35 5.71 11.45
C GLU A 147 6.77 6.93 12.29
N ASN A 148 7.28 7.98 11.65
CA ASN A 148 7.66 9.20 12.35
C ASN A 148 6.40 9.96 12.80
N LYS A 149 6.16 9.99 14.12
CA LYS A 149 5.05 10.73 14.75
C LYS A 149 5.41 12.15 15.20
N SER A 150 6.58 12.68 14.84
CA SER A 150 6.98 14.04 15.22
C SER A 150 6.26 15.10 14.39
N PHE A 151 5.69 16.12 15.03
CA PHE A 151 5.13 17.28 14.32
C PHE A 151 6.20 18.03 13.50
N ILE A 152 7.45 18.05 13.98
CA ILE A 152 8.62 18.66 13.33
C ILE A 152 9.70 17.58 13.17
N PRO A 153 9.70 16.83 12.06
CA PRO A 153 10.71 15.81 11.81
C PRO A 153 12.09 16.41 11.55
N GLU A 154 13.15 15.79 12.06
CA GLU A 154 14.52 16.30 11.98
C GLU A 154 15.08 16.33 10.53
N ASN A 155 14.71 15.34 9.71
CA ASN A 155 15.23 15.17 8.35
C ASN A 155 14.34 15.81 7.26
N LEU A 156 13.39 16.65 7.68
CA LEU A 156 12.46 17.35 6.80
C LEU A 156 12.85 18.82 6.71
N ILE A 157 13.08 19.31 5.49
CA ILE A 157 13.23 20.74 5.22
C ILE A 157 11.85 21.29 4.90
N GLY A 158 11.43 22.32 5.62
CA GLY A 158 10.09 22.91 5.49
C GLY A 158 9.04 22.25 6.40
N PRO A 159 7.78 22.73 6.36
CA PRO A 159 6.73 22.24 7.26
C PRO A 159 6.19 20.86 6.85
N ARG A 160 5.91 20.01 7.85
CA ARG A 160 5.19 18.74 7.66
C ARG A 160 3.70 18.94 7.36
N VAL A 161 3.13 19.99 7.92
CA VAL A 161 1.69 20.26 7.93
C VAL A 161 1.40 21.61 7.30
N PHE A 162 0.33 21.69 6.52
CA PHE A 162 -0.22 22.94 6.01
C PHE A 162 -1.73 23.03 6.27
N HIS A 163 -2.19 24.19 6.72
CA HIS A 163 -3.61 24.47 6.97
C HIS A 163 -4.10 25.56 6.03
N SER A 164 -5.21 25.30 5.33
CA SER A 164 -5.92 26.25 4.50
C SER A 164 -7.29 26.55 5.11
N PRO A 165 -7.48 27.76 5.68
CA PRO A 165 -8.78 28.20 6.18
C PRO A 165 -9.85 28.33 5.08
N SER A 166 -9.44 28.52 3.82
CA SER A 166 -10.36 28.62 2.68
C SER A 166 -10.91 27.27 2.21
N GLY A 167 -10.36 26.17 2.73
CA GLY A 167 -10.69 24.82 2.26
C GLY A 167 -10.09 24.49 0.91
N LYS A 168 -9.08 25.23 0.43
CA LYS A 168 -8.46 25.03 -0.88
C LYS A 168 -6.94 25.02 -0.76
N ILE A 169 -6.32 23.88 -1.04
CA ILE A 169 -4.87 23.74 -1.10
C ILE A 169 -4.45 23.50 -2.54
N GLU A 170 -3.50 24.27 -3.00
CA GLU A 170 -2.78 24.05 -4.25
C GLU A 170 -1.40 23.49 -3.93
N ILE A 171 -1.04 22.42 -4.62
CA ILE A 171 0.21 21.70 -4.47
C ILE A 171 1.00 21.89 -5.75
N VAL A 172 2.24 22.33 -5.60
CA VAL A 172 3.24 22.33 -6.66
C VAL A 172 4.31 21.31 -6.32
N TYR A 173 4.59 20.43 -7.27
CA TYR A 173 5.73 19.52 -7.27
C TYR A 173 6.68 19.94 -8.38
N ASP A 174 7.96 20.05 -8.06
CA ASP A 174 8.99 20.42 -9.03
C ASP A 174 10.20 19.53 -8.81
N SER A 175 10.71 18.96 -9.89
CA SER A 175 11.86 18.06 -9.87
C SER A 175 12.95 18.61 -10.77
N ASP A 176 14.07 19.00 -10.14
CA ASP A 176 15.18 19.57 -10.88
C ASP A 176 15.79 18.56 -11.86
N LYS A 177 16.02 19.06 -13.07
CA LYS A 177 16.71 18.36 -14.16
C LYS A 177 18.19 18.39 -13.80
N GLY A 178 18.64 17.49 -12.94
CA GLY A 178 20.08 17.37 -12.67
C GLY A 178 20.87 17.41 -13.99
N GLU A 179 21.88 18.26 -14.08
CA GLU A 179 22.74 18.43 -15.28
C GLU A 179 23.55 17.15 -15.62
N ASP A 180 23.41 16.09 -14.83
CA ASP A 180 24.16 14.83 -14.91
C ASP A 180 23.85 13.97 -16.15
N ALA A 181 22.93 14.39 -17.03
CA ALA A 181 22.57 13.59 -18.20
C ALA A 181 23.42 13.83 -19.46
N ASP A 182 24.25 14.88 -19.51
CA ASP A 182 24.95 15.26 -20.75
C ASP A 182 26.49 15.29 -20.64
N SER A 183 27.07 15.12 -19.44
CA SER A 183 28.52 15.02 -19.28
C SER A 183 29.01 13.57 -19.43
N GLY A 184 29.05 13.10 -20.68
CA GLY A 184 29.93 12.03 -21.18
C GLY A 184 30.21 10.83 -20.27
N GLU A 185 29.50 9.74 -20.52
CA GLU A 185 30.06 8.37 -20.57
C GLU A 185 31.03 7.98 -19.42
N ARG A 186 30.68 8.29 -18.17
CA ARG A 186 31.30 7.59 -17.02
C ARG A 186 30.52 6.32 -16.74
N PRO A 187 31.17 5.13 -16.74
CA PRO A 187 30.49 3.88 -16.48
C PRO A 187 29.87 3.93 -15.09
N ALA A 188 28.55 3.73 -15.04
CA ALA A 188 27.76 3.67 -13.82
C ALA A 188 28.34 2.62 -12.88
N THR A 189 29.15 3.07 -11.91
CA THR A 189 29.45 2.25 -10.74
C THR A 189 28.13 2.01 -10.02
N SER A 190 27.85 0.75 -9.73
CA SER A 190 26.59 0.11 -9.33
C SER A 190 25.93 0.59 -8.02
N SER A 191 26.14 1.84 -7.63
CA SER A 191 25.55 2.48 -6.44
C SER A 191 24.82 3.79 -6.77
N GLN A 192 24.58 4.10 -8.05
CA GLN A 192 23.56 5.09 -8.44
C GLN A 192 22.18 4.52 -8.09
N GLN A 193 21.87 4.57 -6.80
CA GLN A 193 20.57 4.33 -6.22
C GLN A 193 19.63 5.35 -6.87
N GLN A 194 18.88 4.91 -7.88
CA GLN A 194 17.79 5.68 -8.47
C GLN A 194 16.98 6.28 -7.32
N SER A 195 17.00 7.61 -7.22
CA SER A 195 16.30 8.35 -6.18
C SER A 195 14.80 8.19 -6.44
N ARG A 196 14.21 7.19 -5.79
CA ARG A 196 12.77 6.97 -5.86
C ARG A 196 12.07 8.09 -5.12
N HIS A 197 11.46 9.01 -5.87
CA HIS A 197 10.61 10.03 -5.27
C HIS A 197 9.31 9.37 -4.82
N VAL A 198 9.04 9.46 -3.53
CA VAL A 198 7.84 8.93 -2.90
C VAL A 198 7.28 10.04 -2.02
N VAL A 199 6.01 10.38 -2.24
CA VAL A 199 5.29 11.37 -1.44
C VAL A 199 3.92 10.81 -1.11
N GLU A 200 3.58 10.72 0.17
CA GLU A 200 2.23 10.40 0.64
C GLU A 200 1.71 11.61 1.42
N ILE A 201 0.63 12.21 0.93
CA ILE A 201 -0.03 13.37 1.56
C ILE A 201 -1.47 12.99 1.89
N VAL A 202 -1.87 13.25 3.13
CA VAL A 202 -3.25 13.06 3.60
C VAL A 202 -3.90 14.43 3.67
N PHE A 203 -5.04 14.57 2.98
CA PHE A 203 -5.86 15.77 3.00
C PHE A 203 -7.11 15.51 3.82
N THR A 204 -7.32 16.32 4.86
CA THR A 204 -8.44 16.15 5.78
C THR A 204 -9.25 17.44 5.86
N ALA A 205 -10.56 17.34 5.67
CA ALA A 205 -11.45 18.47 5.89
C ALA A 205 -11.66 18.68 7.40
N TYR A 206 -11.62 19.93 7.86
CA TYR A 206 -11.89 20.29 9.26
C TYR A 206 -12.90 21.42 9.38
N SER A 207 -13.55 21.51 10.53
CA SER A 207 -14.53 22.54 10.84
C SER A 207 -14.37 23.04 12.28
N GLU A 208 -15.09 24.10 12.62
CA GLU A 208 -15.27 24.48 14.02
C GLU A 208 -16.01 23.35 14.77
N CYS A 209 -15.59 23.06 15.99
CA CYS A 209 -16.26 22.04 16.80
C CYS A 209 -17.68 22.49 17.16
N LEU A 210 -18.67 21.65 16.83
CA LEU A 210 -20.05 21.86 17.24
C LEU A 210 -20.25 21.30 18.65
N LEU A 211 -20.73 22.13 19.58
CA LEU A 211 -20.90 21.75 21.00
C LEU A 211 -21.96 20.64 21.22
N ASP A 212 -22.85 20.44 20.25
CA ASP A 212 -24.03 19.58 20.39
C ASP A 212 -23.94 18.23 19.67
N THR A 213 -22.90 17.98 18.86
CA THR A 213 -22.72 16.69 18.15
C THR A 213 -21.80 15.76 18.94
N PHE A 214 -22.31 15.23 20.05
CA PHE A 214 -21.62 14.18 20.81
C PHE A 214 -21.58 12.88 19.98
N GLY A 215 -20.46 12.59 19.33
CA GLY A 215 -20.16 11.28 18.75
C GLY A 215 -19.63 11.27 17.32
N ASP A 216 -19.90 12.30 16.53
CA ASP A 216 -19.58 12.28 15.09
C ASP A 216 -18.26 12.98 14.72
N GLN A 217 -17.60 13.61 15.69
CA GLN A 217 -16.39 14.40 15.48
C GLN A 217 -15.29 14.06 16.50
N ILE A 218 -14.03 14.10 16.04
CA ILE A 218 -12.83 14.03 16.89
C ILE A 218 -12.32 15.45 17.07
N LYS A 219 -12.08 15.83 18.32
CA LYS A 219 -11.46 17.12 18.63
C LYS A 219 -9.97 17.07 18.26
N CYS A 220 -9.56 18.04 17.47
CA CYS A 220 -8.25 18.16 16.87
C CYS A 220 -7.75 19.60 17.06
N GLY A 221 -7.14 19.88 18.21
CA GLY A 221 -6.84 21.24 18.66
C GLY A 221 -8.10 22.05 18.98
N ASP A 222 -8.23 23.21 18.36
CA ASP A 222 -9.44 24.06 18.40
C ASP A 222 -10.44 23.74 17.27
N LYS A 223 -10.13 22.75 16.42
CA LYS A 223 -10.98 22.29 15.32
C LYS A 223 -11.46 20.86 15.53
N CYS A 224 -12.35 20.43 14.66
CA CYS A 224 -12.91 19.10 14.67
C CYS A 224 -12.82 18.47 13.28
N ILE A 225 -12.50 17.17 13.26
CA ILE A 225 -12.50 16.31 12.07
C ILE A 225 -13.55 15.21 12.24
N SER A 226 -13.90 14.50 11.18
CA SER A 226 -14.91 13.43 11.25
C SER A 226 -14.42 12.23 12.09
N HIS A 227 -15.31 11.66 12.90
CA HIS A 227 -15.00 10.48 13.71
C HIS A 227 -14.66 9.22 12.90
N VAL A 228 -15.11 9.13 11.64
CA VAL A 228 -14.76 7.99 10.77
C VAL A 228 -13.27 7.90 10.45
N LEU A 229 -12.52 8.98 10.72
CA LEU A 229 -11.06 9.05 10.54
C LEU A 229 -10.28 8.54 11.77
N ASN A 230 -10.96 8.11 12.83
CA ASN A 230 -10.28 7.53 13.98
C ASN A 230 -9.68 6.17 13.62
N CYS A 231 -8.39 5.98 13.86
CA CYS A 231 -7.67 4.72 13.67
C CYS A 231 -7.70 4.19 12.23
N ASP A 232 -7.59 5.09 11.25
CA ASP A 232 -7.56 4.78 9.83
C ASP A 232 -6.14 4.56 9.27
N GLN A 233 -5.12 4.62 10.14
CA GLN A 233 -3.68 4.48 9.85
C GLN A 233 -3.06 5.68 9.11
N HIS A 234 -3.73 6.81 9.11
CA HIS A 234 -3.26 8.08 8.57
C HIS A 234 -3.38 9.16 9.64
N PHE A 235 -2.40 10.05 9.73
CA PHE A 235 -2.53 11.21 10.62
C PHE A 235 -3.43 12.25 9.94
N ASN A 236 -4.70 12.25 10.31
CA ASN A 236 -5.70 13.22 9.89
C ASN A 236 -5.80 14.40 10.85
N CYS A 237 -5.34 14.25 12.10
CA CYS A 237 -5.27 15.36 13.04
C CYS A 237 -3.88 16.02 13.08
N ALA A 238 -3.81 17.28 12.66
CA ALA A 238 -2.54 17.94 12.35
C ALA A 238 -2.23 19.22 13.15
N PHE A 239 -2.80 19.40 14.34
CA PHE A 239 -2.49 20.56 15.19
C PHE A 239 -1.35 20.25 16.16
N PRO A 240 -0.49 21.22 16.53
CA PRO A 240 0.72 20.95 17.30
C PRO A 240 0.52 20.18 18.61
N GLU A 241 -0.55 20.49 19.36
CA GLU A 241 -0.82 19.89 20.67
C GLU A 241 -1.54 18.54 20.61
N THR A 242 -2.17 18.23 19.47
CA THR A 242 -3.00 17.04 19.28
C THR A 242 -2.60 16.28 18.02
N PHE A 243 -1.34 16.41 17.60
CA PHE A 243 -0.87 15.81 16.37
C PHE A 243 -1.02 14.29 16.43
N ALA A 244 -1.63 13.70 15.41
CA ALA A 244 -1.91 12.28 15.31
C ALA A 244 -2.78 11.70 16.44
N ILE A 245 -3.56 12.52 17.16
CA ILE A 245 -4.45 12.04 18.23
C ILE A 245 -5.55 11.10 17.71
N ASP A 246 -5.89 11.20 16.42
CA ASP A 246 -6.81 10.29 15.72
C ASP A 246 -6.23 8.87 15.55
N GLU A 247 -4.92 8.72 15.72
CA GLU A 247 -4.21 7.44 15.70
C GLU A 247 -3.72 7.02 17.10
N ASP A 248 -4.16 7.72 18.14
CA ASP A 248 -3.87 7.38 19.54
C ASP A 248 -4.94 6.47 20.13
N ASN A 249 -4.53 5.57 21.03
CA ASN A 249 -5.43 4.62 21.70
C ASN A 249 -6.29 3.76 20.76
N CYS A 250 -5.83 3.57 19.52
CA CYS A 250 -6.35 2.57 18.62
C CYS A 250 -6.07 1.20 19.25
N ALA A 251 -7.03 0.71 20.05
CA ALA A 251 -6.97 -0.58 20.70
C ALA A 251 -6.74 -1.63 19.63
N TYR A 252 -5.47 -2.03 19.44
CA TYR A 252 -4.95 -2.94 18.41
C TYR A 252 -6.07 -3.60 17.58
N GLN A 253 -6.67 -2.86 16.64
CA GLN A 253 -7.59 -3.46 15.66
C GLN A 253 -6.79 -4.29 14.63
N GLY A 254 -5.47 -4.36 14.81
CA GLY A 254 -4.49 -5.18 14.11
C GLY A 254 -4.59 -6.70 14.34
N LEU A 255 -5.79 -7.24 14.53
CA LEU A 255 -6.06 -8.64 14.17
C LEU A 255 -7.02 -8.78 12.97
N ALA A 256 -7.57 -7.70 12.43
CA ALA A 256 -8.51 -7.77 11.30
C ALA A 256 -8.05 -7.07 10.01
N ALA A 257 -7.18 -6.05 10.06
CA ALA A 257 -6.90 -5.22 8.86
C ALA A 257 -5.46 -5.27 8.31
N SER A 258 -4.48 -5.79 9.07
CA SER A 258 -3.15 -6.12 8.52
C SER A 258 -3.05 -7.61 8.23
N GLY A 259 -3.84 -8.08 7.25
CA GLY A 259 -3.69 -9.39 6.63
C GLY A 259 -2.50 -9.46 5.66
N ARG A 260 -1.46 -8.65 5.89
CA ARG A 260 -0.20 -8.72 5.15
C ARG A 260 1.01 -8.46 6.05
N GLU A 261 0.97 -9.06 7.22
CA GLU A 261 2.18 -9.62 7.82
C GLU A 261 2.03 -11.13 7.79
N ASN A 262 3.15 -11.81 7.59
CA ASN A 262 3.28 -13.25 7.73
C ASN A 262 2.38 -13.75 8.86
N THR A 263 1.41 -14.58 8.55
CA THR A 263 0.62 -15.29 9.55
C THR A 263 1.55 -16.14 10.40
N VAL A 264 2.12 -15.57 11.47
CA VAL A 264 2.04 -16.18 12.79
C VAL A 264 0.58 -16.04 13.19
N GLY A 265 -0.26 -16.81 12.49
CA GLY A 265 -1.65 -16.94 12.88
C GLY A 265 -1.68 -17.38 14.33
N SER A 266 -2.74 -17.01 15.02
CA SER A 266 -3.43 -17.93 15.93
C SER A 266 -3.27 -19.34 15.36
N GLY A 267 -2.25 -20.03 15.85
CA GLY A 267 -1.91 -21.33 15.34
C GLY A 267 -3.10 -22.17 15.72
N ARG A 268 -3.83 -22.67 14.71
CA ARG A 268 -4.00 -24.11 14.71
C ARG A 268 -2.62 -24.65 15.01
N PRO A 269 -2.39 -25.14 16.23
CA PRO A 269 -1.06 -25.39 16.73
C PRO A 269 -0.37 -26.28 15.69
N PRO A 270 0.94 -26.08 15.42
CA PRO A 270 1.66 -26.71 14.31
C PRO A 270 1.52 -28.24 14.27
N TYR A 271 1.05 -28.85 15.36
CA TYR A 271 0.62 -30.25 15.42
C TYR A 271 -0.52 -30.60 14.45
N LEU A 272 -1.46 -29.70 14.12
CA LEU A 272 -2.58 -30.04 13.22
C LEU A 272 -2.11 -30.18 11.77
N VAL A 273 -1.29 -29.25 11.28
CA VAL A 273 -0.73 -29.34 9.92
C VAL A 273 0.20 -30.56 9.80
N THR A 274 1.02 -30.82 10.82
CA THR A 274 1.86 -32.03 10.85
C THR A 274 1.03 -33.31 10.99
N LEU A 275 -0.09 -33.32 11.73
CA LEU A 275 -1.04 -34.44 11.78
C LEU A 275 -1.68 -34.70 10.42
N TYR A 276 -2.12 -33.66 9.70
CA TYR A 276 -2.69 -33.84 8.37
C TYR A 276 -1.66 -34.36 7.36
N LEU A 277 -0.42 -33.84 7.38
CA LEU A 277 0.66 -34.34 6.53
C LEU A 277 1.05 -35.77 6.88
N ALA A 278 1.14 -36.12 8.17
CA ALA A 278 1.45 -37.46 8.62
C ALA A 278 0.33 -38.45 8.27
N ALA A 279 -0.94 -38.05 8.44
CA ALA A 279 -2.09 -38.85 8.05
C ALA A 279 -2.13 -39.08 6.53
N PHE A 280 -1.86 -38.04 5.74
CA PHE A 280 -1.77 -38.15 4.28
C PHE A 280 -0.64 -39.10 3.85
N LEU A 281 0.56 -38.95 4.41
CA LEU A 281 1.69 -39.85 4.17
C LEU A 281 1.36 -41.30 4.55
N PHE A 282 0.70 -41.50 5.70
CA PHE A 282 0.29 -42.83 6.15
C PHE A 282 -0.69 -43.48 5.17
N VAL A 283 -1.69 -42.73 4.69
CA VAL A 283 -2.63 -43.21 3.67
C VAL A 283 -1.92 -43.56 2.36
N CYS A 284 -0.97 -42.72 1.91
CA CYS A 284 -0.17 -43.01 0.72
C CYS A 284 0.66 -44.31 0.86
N ILE A 285 1.24 -44.55 2.04
CA ILE A 285 2.00 -45.79 2.33
C ILE A 285 1.08 -47.01 2.29
N ILE A 286 -0.11 -46.96 2.91
CA ILE A 286 -1.07 -48.06 2.87
C ILE A 286 -1.48 -48.38 1.43
N ILE A 287 -1.77 -47.35 0.63
CA ILE A 287 -2.14 -47.52 -0.78
C ILE A 287 -0.98 -48.20 -1.54
N ALA A 288 0.26 -47.75 -1.35
CA ALA A 288 1.43 -48.33 -2.00
C ALA A 288 1.64 -49.81 -1.63
N ILE A 289 1.48 -50.18 -0.36
CA ILE A 289 1.57 -51.57 0.12
C ILE A 289 0.47 -52.43 -0.52
N ALA A 290 -0.76 -51.94 -0.59
CA ALA A 290 -1.86 -52.66 -1.23
C ALA A 290 -1.60 -52.92 -2.72
N PHE A 291 -1.08 -51.92 -3.45
CA PHE A 291 -0.67 -52.09 -4.85
C PHE A 291 0.48 -53.09 -5.01
N TYR A 292 1.46 -53.06 -4.11
CA TYR A 292 2.58 -54.01 -4.12
C TYR A 292 2.11 -55.46 -3.89
N HIS A 293 1.24 -55.70 -2.92
CA HIS A 293 0.66 -57.03 -2.67
C HIS A 293 -0.19 -57.50 -3.85
N ARG A 294 -0.98 -56.62 -4.45
CA ARG A 294 -1.78 -56.98 -5.65
C ARG A 294 -0.87 -57.36 -6.82
N HIS A 295 0.22 -56.63 -7.03
CA HIS A 295 1.19 -56.93 -8.08
C HIS A 295 1.93 -58.25 -7.83
N THR A 296 2.40 -58.51 -6.60
CA THR A 296 3.09 -59.76 -6.27
C THR A 296 2.19 -60.99 -6.39
N THR A 297 0.92 -60.90 -5.99
CA THR A 297 -0.07 -61.96 -6.21
C THR A 297 -0.31 -62.20 -7.70
N TYR A 298 -0.42 -61.14 -8.50
CA TYR A 298 -0.56 -61.26 -9.95
C TYR A 298 0.64 -61.97 -10.59
N GLN A 299 1.87 -61.63 -10.18
CA GLN A 299 3.07 -62.30 -10.67
C GLN A 299 3.15 -63.77 -10.26
N ARG A 300 2.68 -64.13 -9.05
CA ARG A 300 2.62 -65.53 -8.62
C ARG A 300 1.64 -66.36 -9.46
N ILE A 301 0.46 -65.83 -9.77
CA ILE A 301 -0.52 -66.51 -10.63
C ILE A 301 0.04 -66.72 -12.03
N LYS A 302 0.76 -65.72 -12.57
CA LYS A 302 1.34 -65.80 -13.91
C LYS A 302 2.46 -66.85 -14.03
N ASN A 303 3.13 -67.19 -12.94
CA ASN A 303 4.26 -68.13 -12.92
C ASN A 303 3.87 -69.57 -12.58
N ILE A 304 2.57 -69.91 -12.51
CA ILE A 304 2.13 -71.31 -12.42
C ILE A 304 2.33 -71.94 -13.80
N PRO A 305 3.25 -72.93 -13.95
CA PRO A 305 3.41 -73.61 -15.23
C PRO A 305 2.12 -74.36 -15.56
N THR A 306 1.51 -73.97 -16.68
CA THR A 306 0.36 -74.67 -17.30
C THR A 306 0.80 -75.99 -17.92
#